data_AF-A0A485BJ96-F1
#
_entry.id   AF-A0A485BJ96-F1
#
_cell.length_a   1.000
_cell.length_b   1.000
_cell.length_c   1.000
_cell.angle_alpha   90.00
_cell.angle_beta   90.00
_cell.angle_gamma   90.00
#
_symmetry.space_group_name_H-M   'P 1'
#
loop_
_entity.id
_entity.type
_entity.pdbx_description
1 polymer ?
#
loop_
_entity_poly.entity_id
_entity_poly.type
_entity_poly.pdbx_seq_one_letter_code
_entity_poly.pdbx_strand_id
1 'polypeptide(L)' 'MKPTLNQLINFCTVAETGNIGKAASKLNISQPPLSRQIAQLETIPRCKAI' A
#
# COMPACT_ATOMS: atom_id res chain seq x y z
N MET A 1 -10.41 -2.27 12.19
CA MET A 1 -10.22 -0.98 11.49
C MET A 1 -10.85 -1.08 10.10
N LYS A 2 -11.64 -0.10 9.68
CA LYS A 2 -12.17 -0.04 8.31
C LYS A 2 -11.16 0.75 7.45
N PRO A 3 -10.60 0.17 6.37
CA PRO A 3 -9.64 0.87 5.54
C PRO A 3 -10.31 2.03 4.78
N THR A 4 -9.55 3.08 4.54
CA THR A 4 -9.99 4.19 3.67
C THR A 4 -9.83 3.81 2.20
N LEU A 5 -10.48 4.55 1.30
CA LEU A 5 -10.32 4.34 -0.14
C LEU A 5 -8.86 4.52 -0.58
N ASN A 6 -8.17 5.54 -0.06
CA ASN A 6 -6.76 5.80 -0.38
C ASN A 6 -5.86 4.64 0.04
N GLN A 7 -6.14 4.03 1.19
CA GLN A 7 -5.42 2.85 1.66
C GLN A 7 -5.60 1.66 0.70
N LEU A 8 -6.81 1.44 0.19
CA LEU A 8 -7.08 0.39 -0.80
C LEU A 8 -6.39 0.68 -2.15
N ILE A 9 -6.42 1.93 -2.63
CA ILE A 9 -5.73 2.34 -3.86
C ILE A 9 -4.22 2.12 -3.73
N ASN A 10 -3.64 2.54 -2.59
CA ASN A 10 -2.23 2.37 -2.31
C ASN A 10 -1.83 0.89 -2.26
N PHE A 11 -2.67 0.06 -1.63
CA PHE A 11 -2.50 -1.39 -1.58
C PHE A 11 -2.57 -2.04 -2.97
N CYS A 12 -3.61 -1.77 -3.76
CA CYS A 12 -3.72 -2.28 -5.13
C CYS A 12 -2.54 -1.84 -6.00
N THR A 13 -2.10 -0.59 -5.86
CA THR A 13 -0.96 -0.08 -6.62
C THR A 13 0.33 -0.81 -6.27
N VAL A 14 0.57 -1.13 -4.99
CA VAL A 14 1.74 -1.93 -4.57
C VAL A 14 1.66 -3.37 -5.10
N ALA A 15 0.46 -3.97 -5.05
CA ALA A 15 0.24 -5.32 -5.59
C ALA A 15 0.46 -5.37 -7.12
N GLU A 16 0.01 -4.35 -7.85
CA GLU A 16 0.23 -4.23 -9.30
C GLU A 16 1.70 -4.04 -9.67
N THR A 17 2.44 -3.23 -8.91
CA THR A 17 3.85 -2.96 -9.22
C THR A 17 4.80 -4.03 -8.73
N GLY A 18 4.40 -4.85 -7.75
CA GLY A 18 5.26 -5.80 -7.03
C GLY A 18 6.44 -5.14 -6.32
N ASN A 19 6.43 -3.80 -6.18
CA ASN A 19 7.54 -3.04 -5.63
C ASN A 19 7.04 -1.72 -5.02
N ILE A 20 7.27 -1.55 -3.71
CA ILE A 20 6.81 -0.39 -2.95
C ILE A 20 7.44 0.92 -3.46
N GLY A 21 8.72 0.90 -3.86
CA GLY A 21 9.39 2.07 -4.41
C GLY A 21 8.77 2.53 -5.72
N LYS A 22 8.52 1.60 -6.65
CA LYS A 22 7.82 1.90 -7.91
C LYS A 22 6.39 2.40 -7.68
N ALA A 23 5.66 1.82 -6.72
CA ALA A 23 4.33 2.28 -6.35
C ALA A 23 4.35 3.71 -5.77
N ALA A 24 5.31 4.01 -4.90
CA ALA A 24 5.48 5.36 -4.33
C ALA A 24 5.71 6.40 -5.42
N SER A 25 6.58 6.10 -6.39
CA SER A 25 6.80 6.95 -7.57
C SER A 25 5.52 7.11 -8.42
N LYS A 26 4.77 6.03 -8.67
CA LYS A 26 3.51 6.06 -9.42
C LYS A 26 2.42 6.90 -8.73
N LEU A 27 2.41 6.88 -7.40
CA LEU A 27 1.44 7.61 -6.57
C LEU A 27 1.89 9.05 -6.21
N ASN A 28 3.08 9.48 -6.65
CA ASN A 28 3.67 10.78 -6.28
C ASN A 28 3.75 11.00 -4.76
N ILE A 29 4.08 9.95 -4.00
CA ILE A 29 4.30 10.01 -2.54
C ILE A 29 5.67 9.45 -2.19
N SER A 30 6.19 9.79 -1.01
CA SER A 30 7.41 9.17 -0.52
C SER A 30 7.17 7.72 -0.09
N GLN A 31 8.21 6.89 -0.19
CA GLN A 31 8.13 5.46 0.16
C GLN A 31 7.85 5.19 1.65
N PRO A 32 8.42 5.91 2.64
CA PRO A 32 8.15 5.65 4.06
C PRO A 32 6.67 5.68 4.49
N PRO A 33 5.86 6.71 4.14
CA PRO A 33 4.44 6.72 4.49
C PRO A 33 3.65 5.63 3.76
N LEU A 34 4.00 5.28 2.52
CA LEU A 34 3.36 4.17 1.80
C LEU A 34 3.62 2.85 2.53
N SER A 35 4.87 2.58 2.89
CA SER A 35 5.24 1.36 3.63
C SER A 35 4.47 1.20 4.93
N ARG A 36 4.32 2.30 5.68
CA ARG A 36 3.56 2.30 6.94
C ARG A 36 2.07 2.01 6.70
N GLN A 37 1.48 2.57 5.66
CA GLN A 37 0.08 2.32 5.32
C GLN A 37 -0.17 0.88 4.90
N ILE A 38 0.73 0.28 4.12
CA ILE A 38 0.64 -1.13 3.74
C ILE A 38 0.75 -2.03 4.96
N ALA A 39 1.77 -1.82 5.82
CA ALA A 39 1.94 -2.61 7.04
C ALA A 39 0.70 -2.55 7.97
N GLN A 40 0.02 -1.40 8.03
CA GLN A 40 -1.24 -1.27 8.77
C GLN A 40 -2.38 -2.08 8.14
N LEU A 41 -2.44 -2.18 6.82
CA LEU A 41 -3.45 -2.98 6.12
C LEU A 41 -3.18 -4.49 6.21
N GLU A 42 -1.92 -4.90 6.23
CA GLU A 42 -1.54 -6.32 6.34
C GLU A 42 -1.85 -6.94 7.71
N THR A 43 -2.15 -6.12 8.72
CA THR A 43 -2.75 -6.61 9.98
C THR A 43 -4.11 -7.26 9.76
N ILE A 44 -4.76 -7.01 8.62
CA ILE A 44 -5.98 -7.66 8.18
C ILE A 44 -5.59 -8.97 7.47
N PRO A 45 -5.98 -10.16 7.98
CA PRO A 45 -5.49 -11.46 7.50
C PRO A 45 -5.69 -11.77 6.01
N ARG A 46 -6.58 -11.05 5.32
CA ARG A 46 -6.87 -11.20 3.88
C ARG A 46 -6.08 -10.25 2.97
N CYS A 47 -5.28 -9.35 3.54
CA CYS A 47 -4.52 -8.36 2.79
C CYS A 47 -3.03 -8.68 2.91
N LYS A 48 -2.45 -9.34 1.90
CA LYS A 48 -0.99 -9.35 1.68
C LYS A 48 -0.74 -8.71 0.33
N ALA A 49 0.07 -7.65 0.30
CA ALA A 49 0.43 -6.99 -0.96
C ALA A 49 1.72 -7.57 -1.56
N ILE A 50 2.44 -8.41 -0.79
CA ILE A 50 3.77 -8.95 -1.09
C ILE A 50 3.86 -10.40 -0.60
#